data_AF-A0A553N9C0-F1
#
_entry.id   AF-A0A553N9C0-F1
#
_cell.length_a   1.000
_cell.length_b   1.000
_cell.length_c   1.000
_cell.angle_alpha   90.00
_cell.angle_beta   90.00
_cell.angle_gamma   90.00
#
_symmetry.space_group_name_H-M   'P 1'
#
loop_
_entity.id
_entity.type
_entity.pdbx_description
1 polymer ?
#
loop_
_entity_poly.entity_id
_entity_poly.type
_entity_poly.pdbx_seq_one_letter_code
_entity_poly.pdbx_strand_id
1 'polypeptide(L)'
;MSPLEPGNSGPIRACQTHMIQALTQSPRVRFLVHALQLAGCPLSAARHLAAETCPPGLAGGYDPLTHQVVVCANECTTPERVEAILAHELIHLYDHCVRDLDLMRNEHLACTEIRAANLIHCQSLDDYFTTRDRCVKQRAAGSISVIRGMSRARATPLVDRDMSPLEPGNSGPIRACQTHMIQALTQSPRVRFLVHALQLAGCPLSAARHLAAETCPPGLAGGYDPLTHQVVVCANECTTPERVEAILAHELIHLYDHCVRDLDLMRNEHLACTEIRAANLIHCQSLDDYFTTRDRCVKQRAAGSISVIRGMSRARATPLVDRVFDQCSKDLEPFGRIPFHRECEALAYSDLRLLHRWRKMIK
;
A
#
# COMPACT_ATOMS: atom_id res chain seq x y z
N MET A 1 36.36 -21.35 25.24
CA MET A 1 36.52 -21.83 23.85
C MET A 1 36.39 -23.34 23.89
N SER A 2 35.26 -23.87 23.43
CA SER A 2 35.09 -25.30 23.17
C SER A 2 35.07 -25.47 21.65
N PRO A 3 35.75 -26.48 21.07
CA PRO A 3 35.91 -26.58 19.63
C PRO A 3 34.61 -27.11 19.00
N LEU A 4 34.18 -26.48 17.91
CA LEU A 4 33.20 -27.07 17.00
C LEU A 4 33.85 -28.28 16.31
N GLU A 5 33.22 -29.45 16.42
CA GLU A 5 33.70 -30.69 15.81
C GLU A 5 33.83 -30.57 14.27
N PRO A 6 34.84 -31.21 13.66
CA PRO A 6 35.06 -31.18 12.23
C PRO A 6 34.23 -32.28 11.55
N GLY A 7 33.00 -31.94 11.12
CA GLY A 7 32.17 -32.87 10.36
C GLY A 7 31.30 -32.15 9.32
N ASN A 8 31.40 -32.62 8.08
CA ASN A 8 30.44 -32.46 6.97
C ASN A 8 30.88 -31.51 5.83
N SER A 9 31.74 -31.98 4.93
CA SER A 9 31.94 -31.42 3.59
C SER A 9 30.80 -31.85 2.64
N GLY A 10 29.55 -31.49 2.98
CA GLY A 10 28.34 -31.88 2.24
C GLY A 10 27.65 -30.72 1.52
N PRO A 11 26.66 -31.00 0.63
CA PRO A 11 25.93 -30.00 -0.15
C PRO A 11 25.24 -28.93 0.72
N ILE A 12 24.83 -29.27 1.94
CA ILE A 12 24.27 -28.33 2.92
C ILE A 12 25.30 -27.27 3.34
N ARG A 13 26.55 -27.67 3.64
CA ARG A 13 27.60 -26.73 4.07
C ARG A 13 28.05 -25.81 2.93
N ALA A 14 28.10 -26.34 1.71
CA ALA A 14 28.33 -25.53 0.51
C ALA A 14 27.19 -24.50 0.32
N CYS A 15 25.93 -24.93 0.47
CA CYS A 15 24.79 -24.03 0.40
C CYS A 15 24.83 -22.93 1.48
N GLN A 16 25.11 -23.29 2.73
CA GLN A 16 25.29 -22.32 3.83
C GLN A 16 26.39 -21.30 3.52
N THR A 17 27.48 -21.73 2.87
CA THR A 17 28.57 -20.84 2.46
C THR A 17 28.08 -19.82 1.43
N HIS A 18 27.33 -20.26 0.41
CA HIS A 18 26.71 -19.35 -0.57
C HIS A 18 25.67 -18.42 0.05
N MET A 19 24.89 -18.88 1.05
CA MET A 19 23.95 -18.03 1.77
C MET A 19 24.68 -16.93 2.55
N ILE A 20 25.77 -17.27 3.27
CA ILE A 20 26.61 -16.29 3.97
C ILE A 20 27.24 -15.31 2.98
N GLN A 21 27.70 -15.81 1.82
CA GLN A 21 28.22 -14.97 0.76
C GLN A 21 27.15 -13.98 0.26
N ALA A 22 25.92 -14.43 0.00
CA ALA A 22 24.82 -13.57 -0.41
C ALA A 22 24.50 -12.52 0.67
N LEU A 23 24.44 -12.90 1.95
CA LEU A 23 24.20 -11.96 3.05
C LEU A 23 25.27 -10.87 3.17
N THR A 24 26.52 -11.18 2.81
CA THR A 24 27.67 -10.28 3.00
C THR A 24 28.03 -9.50 1.74
N GLN A 25 27.78 -10.04 0.55
CA GLN A 25 28.26 -9.50 -0.72
C GLN A 25 27.14 -9.05 -1.66
N SER A 26 25.95 -9.67 -1.63
CA SER A 26 24.86 -9.26 -2.53
C SER A 26 24.24 -7.94 -2.10
N PRO A 27 24.23 -6.90 -2.95
CA PRO A 27 23.52 -5.65 -2.66
C PRO A 27 22.02 -5.88 -2.45
N ARG A 28 21.43 -6.82 -3.18
CA ARG A 28 20.01 -7.15 -3.12
C ARG A 28 19.63 -7.80 -1.81
N VAL A 29 20.36 -8.83 -1.40
CA VAL A 29 20.10 -9.53 -0.13
C VAL A 29 20.40 -8.61 1.05
N ARG A 30 21.50 -7.84 1.00
CA ARG A 30 21.82 -6.84 2.04
C ARG A 30 20.73 -5.79 2.18
N PHE A 31 20.17 -5.32 1.06
CA PHE A 31 19.04 -4.39 1.07
C PHE A 31 17.83 -5.00 1.80
N LEU A 32 17.46 -6.24 1.50
CA LEU A 32 16.34 -6.93 2.15
C LEU A 32 16.58 -7.18 3.64
N VAL A 33 17.77 -7.64 4.02
CA VAL A 33 18.17 -7.83 5.43
C VAL A 33 18.08 -6.50 6.20
N HIS A 34 18.56 -5.43 5.60
CA HIS A 34 18.46 -4.11 6.20
C HIS A 34 16.99 -3.67 6.30
N ALA A 35 16.20 -3.85 5.24
CA ALA A 35 14.78 -3.53 5.25
C ALA A 35 14.01 -4.28 6.37
N LEU A 36 14.32 -5.55 6.61
CA LEU A 36 13.78 -6.36 7.72
C LEU A 36 14.17 -5.78 9.10
N GLN A 37 15.44 -5.38 9.27
CA GLN A 37 15.90 -4.68 10.48
C GLN A 37 15.07 -3.41 10.74
N LEU A 38 14.81 -2.62 9.68
CA LEU A 38 14.04 -1.37 9.76
C LEU A 38 12.54 -1.59 9.98
N ALA A 39 12.03 -2.72 9.52
CA ALA A 39 10.65 -3.13 9.72
C ALA A 39 10.35 -3.49 11.18
N GLY A 40 11.36 -3.85 11.96
CA GLY A 40 11.22 -4.35 13.34
C GLY A 40 11.30 -5.88 13.46
N CYS A 41 11.71 -6.56 12.39
CA CYS A 41 11.93 -8.01 12.34
C CYS A 41 13.40 -8.29 11.98
N PRO A 42 14.35 -8.02 12.91
CA PRO A 42 15.76 -8.20 12.65
C PRO A 42 16.07 -9.65 12.23
N LEU A 43 16.76 -9.81 11.10
CA LEU A 43 17.18 -11.13 10.62
C LEU A 43 18.48 -11.56 11.31
N SER A 44 18.36 -12.54 12.22
CA SER A 44 19.50 -13.35 12.66
C SER A 44 19.70 -14.54 11.73
N ALA A 45 20.86 -14.64 11.08
CA ALA A 45 21.19 -15.74 10.18
C ALA A 45 21.11 -17.11 10.90
N ALA A 46 21.59 -17.20 12.14
CA ALA A 46 21.59 -18.45 12.91
C ALA A 46 20.19 -18.92 13.33
N ARG A 47 19.20 -18.00 13.41
CA ARG A 47 17.83 -18.31 13.83
C ARG A 47 16.91 -18.55 12.64
N HIS A 48 16.99 -17.67 11.65
CA HIS A 48 15.99 -17.59 10.59
C HIS A 48 16.41 -18.26 9.30
N LEU A 49 17.70 -18.57 9.10
CA LEU A 49 18.16 -19.12 7.83
C LEU A 49 18.59 -20.57 8.02
N ALA A 50 18.02 -21.45 7.19
CA ALA A 50 18.37 -22.85 7.17
C ALA A 50 18.68 -23.30 5.73
N ALA A 51 19.59 -24.25 5.61
CA ALA A 51 19.81 -24.99 4.38
C ALA A 51 19.44 -26.44 4.63
N GLU A 52 18.51 -26.99 3.84
CA GLU A 52 17.93 -28.31 4.06
C GLU A 52 17.82 -29.11 2.77
N THR A 53 17.77 -30.43 2.86
CA THR A 53 17.46 -31.26 1.69
C THR A 53 15.94 -31.27 1.48
N CYS A 54 15.48 -30.78 0.34
CA CYS A 54 14.06 -30.65 0.03
C CYS A 54 13.58 -31.70 -0.99
N PRO A 55 12.26 -31.92 -1.12
CA PRO A 55 11.68 -32.64 -2.24
C PRO A 55 12.05 -32.02 -3.60
N PRO A 56 12.08 -32.82 -4.68
CA PRO A 56 12.36 -32.32 -6.03
C PRO A 56 11.39 -31.21 -6.45
N GLY A 57 11.91 -30.16 -7.08
CA GLY A 57 11.11 -29.04 -7.60
C GLY A 57 10.86 -27.90 -6.61
N LEU A 58 11.33 -28.01 -5.37
CA LEU A 58 11.32 -26.92 -4.39
C LEU A 58 12.72 -26.29 -4.26
N ALA A 59 12.81 -24.99 -4.45
CA ALA A 59 14.07 -24.23 -4.37
C ALA A 59 14.32 -23.63 -2.98
N GLY A 60 13.26 -23.25 -2.29
CA GLY A 60 13.29 -22.69 -0.95
C GLY A 60 11.87 -22.51 -0.43
N GLY A 61 11.75 -21.95 0.77
CA GLY A 61 10.47 -21.61 1.36
C GLY A 61 10.62 -20.70 2.57
N TYR A 62 9.55 -19.99 2.90
CA TYR A 62 9.41 -19.25 4.14
C TYR A 62 8.29 -19.85 5.01
N ASP A 63 8.62 -20.23 6.24
CA ASP A 63 7.67 -20.72 7.23
C ASP A 63 7.22 -19.58 8.16
N PRO A 64 5.95 -19.13 8.11
CA PRO A 64 5.43 -18.08 8.96
C PRO A 64 5.23 -18.50 10.43
N LEU A 65 5.28 -19.79 10.79
CA LEU A 65 5.14 -20.23 12.18
C LEU A 65 6.48 -20.17 12.93
N THR A 66 7.55 -20.58 12.26
CA THR A 66 8.91 -20.60 12.82
C THR A 66 9.74 -19.38 12.45
N HIS A 67 9.23 -18.56 11.52
CA HIS A 67 9.91 -17.43 10.89
C HIS A 67 11.21 -17.84 10.19
N GLN A 68 11.28 -19.07 9.69
CA GLN A 68 12.47 -19.59 9.01
C GLN A 68 12.35 -19.48 7.50
N VAL A 69 13.43 -19.00 6.89
CA VAL A 69 13.71 -19.05 5.46
C VAL A 69 14.62 -20.24 5.21
N VAL A 70 14.13 -21.18 4.43
CA VAL A 70 14.82 -22.40 4.04
C VAL A 70 15.28 -22.27 2.60
N VAL A 71 16.56 -22.56 2.33
CA VAL A 71 17.08 -22.73 0.98
C VAL A 71 17.40 -24.21 0.77
N CYS A 72 16.88 -24.79 -0.30
CA CYS A 72 17.02 -26.22 -0.55
C CYS A 72 18.43 -26.54 -1.06
N ALA A 73 19.19 -27.30 -0.27
CA ALA A 73 20.59 -27.67 -0.53
C ALA A 73 20.79 -28.39 -1.88
N ASN A 74 19.78 -29.15 -2.33
CA ASN A 74 19.75 -29.79 -3.65
C ASN A 74 19.59 -28.79 -4.82
N GLU A 75 19.29 -27.52 -4.54
CA GLU A 75 19.09 -26.45 -5.52
C GLU A 75 20.20 -25.37 -5.43
N CYS A 76 21.19 -25.53 -4.54
CA CYS A 76 22.28 -24.58 -4.32
C CYS A 76 23.45 -24.79 -5.30
N THR A 77 23.16 -24.78 -6.60
CA THR A 77 24.16 -25.11 -7.65
C THR A 77 25.17 -23.99 -7.88
N THR A 78 24.75 -22.73 -7.83
CA THR A 78 25.64 -21.57 -7.99
C THR A 78 25.34 -20.49 -6.93
N PRO A 79 26.32 -19.63 -6.59
CA PRO A 79 26.09 -18.50 -5.68
C PRO A 79 24.94 -17.59 -6.12
N GLU A 80 24.81 -17.33 -7.43
CA GLU A 80 23.78 -16.45 -8.00
C GLU A 80 22.39 -17.08 -7.86
N ARG A 81 22.28 -18.40 -8.02
CA ARG A 81 21.02 -19.12 -7.81
C ARG A 81 20.61 -19.07 -6.33
N VAL A 82 21.55 -19.30 -5.41
CA VAL A 82 21.30 -19.20 -3.97
C VAL A 82 20.90 -17.78 -3.58
N GLU A 83 21.56 -16.77 -4.14
CA GLU A 83 21.20 -15.37 -3.94
C GLU A 83 19.76 -15.09 -4.39
N ALA A 84 19.37 -15.55 -5.58
CA ALA A 84 18.02 -15.35 -6.10
C ALA A 84 16.96 -16.05 -5.23
N ILE A 85 17.20 -17.31 -4.82
CA ILE A 85 16.28 -18.03 -3.94
C ILE A 85 16.19 -17.32 -2.59
N LEU A 86 17.32 -17.02 -1.95
CA LEU A 86 17.33 -16.36 -0.65
C LEU A 86 16.63 -15.00 -0.70
N ALA A 87 16.85 -14.21 -1.76
CA ALA A 87 16.17 -12.93 -1.93
C ALA A 87 14.66 -13.10 -2.15
N HIS A 88 14.22 -14.16 -2.85
CA HIS A 88 12.80 -14.50 -3.01
C HIS A 88 12.16 -14.83 -1.66
N GLU A 89 12.77 -15.72 -0.88
CA GLU A 89 12.21 -16.11 0.42
C GLU A 89 12.25 -14.99 1.47
N LEU A 90 13.28 -14.12 1.42
CA LEU A 90 13.33 -12.93 2.27
C LEU A 90 12.19 -11.94 1.97
N ILE A 91 11.65 -11.92 0.75
CA ILE A 91 10.47 -11.11 0.41
C ILE A 91 9.23 -11.65 1.12
N HIS A 92 9.07 -12.98 1.24
CA HIS A 92 7.99 -13.60 2.01
C HIS A 92 8.09 -13.28 3.50
N LEU A 93 9.28 -13.43 4.08
CA LEU A 93 9.54 -13.02 5.48
C LEU A 93 9.24 -11.53 5.69
N TYR A 94 9.66 -10.68 4.75
CA TYR A 94 9.40 -9.24 4.81
C TYR A 94 7.91 -8.93 4.70
N ASP A 95 7.21 -9.56 3.76
CA ASP A 95 5.77 -9.41 3.59
C ASP A 95 5.02 -9.81 4.85
N HIS A 96 5.33 -10.98 5.40
CA HIS A 96 4.72 -11.46 6.62
C HIS A 96 4.96 -10.50 7.78
N CYS A 97 6.21 -10.06 7.98
CA CYS A 97 6.57 -9.11 9.04
C CYS A 97 5.90 -7.73 8.90
N VAL A 98 5.84 -7.18 7.68
CA VAL A 98 5.44 -5.78 7.47
C VAL A 98 3.95 -5.65 7.21
N ARG A 99 3.33 -6.64 6.56
CA ARG A 99 1.96 -6.61 6.08
C ARG A 99 1.02 -7.56 6.84
N ASP A 100 1.53 -8.30 7.82
CA ASP A 100 0.75 -9.28 8.60
C ASP A 100 0.02 -10.27 7.70
N LEU A 101 0.70 -10.73 6.64
CA LEU A 101 0.12 -11.65 5.68
C LEU A 101 -0.10 -13.02 6.32
N ASP A 102 -1.36 -13.42 6.41
CA ASP A 102 -1.74 -14.82 6.62
C ASP A 102 -1.43 -15.66 5.38
N LEU A 103 -0.26 -16.31 5.34
CA LEU A 103 0.17 -17.13 4.20
C LEU A 103 -0.61 -18.44 4.05
N MET A 104 -1.54 -18.76 4.97
CA MET A 104 -2.49 -19.85 4.80
C MET A 104 -3.66 -19.45 3.88
N ARG A 105 -3.86 -18.15 3.68
CA ARG A 105 -4.82 -17.63 2.69
C ARG A 105 -4.20 -17.52 1.32
N ASN A 106 -4.91 -18.03 0.32
CA ASN A 106 -4.41 -18.11 -1.05
C ASN A 106 -4.18 -16.73 -1.66
N GLU A 107 -5.01 -15.74 -1.31
CA GLU A 107 -4.86 -14.38 -1.80
C GLU A 107 -3.56 -13.75 -1.29
N HIS A 108 -3.25 -13.95 -0.01
CA HIS A 108 -2.03 -13.43 0.62
C HIS A 108 -0.79 -14.14 0.10
N LEU A 109 -0.84 -15.47 -0.01
CA LEU A 109 0.23 -16.26 -0.60
C LEU A 109 0.51 -15.83 -2.05
N ALA A 110 -0.55 -15.67 -2.86
CA ALA A 110 -0.40 -15.20 -4.24
C ALA A 110 0.19 -13.79 -4.31
N CYS A 111 -0.24 -12.89 -3.43
CA CYS A 111 0.27 -11.52 -3.37
C CYS A 111 1.79 -11.49 -3.12
N THR A 112 2.26 -12.27 -2.15
CA THR A 112 3.70 -12.30 -1.84
C THR A 112 4.51 -13.02 -2.93
N GLU A 113 3.98 -14.07 -3.55
CA GLU A 113 4.61 -14.78 -4.68
C GLU A 113 4.72 -13.92 -5.94
N ILE A 114 3.68 -13.14 -6.26
CA ILE A 114 3.70 -12.15 -7.34
C ILE A 114 4.80 -11.12 -7.07
N ARG A 115 4.90 -10.63 -5.84
CA ARG A 115 5.90 -9.63 -5.46
C ARG A 115 7.31 -10.19 -5.54
N ALA A 116 7.53 -11.40 -5.04
CA ALA A 116 8.81 -12.09 -5.09
C ALA A 116 9.23 -12.39 -6.55
N ALA A 117 8.31 -12.91 -7.37
CA ALA A 117 8.55 -13.11 -8.81
C ALA A 117 8.93 -11.82 -9.55
N ASN A 118 8.19 -10.73 -9.29
CA ASN A 118 8.40 -9.45 -9.94
C ASN A 118 9.71 -8.79 -9.52
N LEU A 119 10.03 -8.84 -8.22
CA LEU A 119 11.22 -8.19 -7.67
C LEU A 119 12.46 -9.06 -7.79
N ILE A 120 12.36 -10.37 -8.05
CA ILE A 120 13.53 -11.27 -8.10
C ILE A 120 13.80 -11.78 -9.51
N HIS A 121 12.81 -12.44 -10.10
CA HIS A 121 12.99 -13.33 -11.25
C HIS A 121 12.66 -12.66 -12.59
N CYS A 122 11.74 -11.70 -12.62
CA CYS A 122 11.22 -11.09 -13.85
C CYS A 122 11.70 -9.64 -14.06
N GLN A 123 12.79 -9.22 -13.41
CA GLN A 123 13.27 -7.82 -13.45
C GLN A 123 13.87 -7.38 -14.78
N SER A 124 14.57 -8.28 -15.50
CA SER A 124 15.39 -7.98 -16.68
C SER A 124 14.65 -8.15 -18.03
N LEU A 125 13.32 -8.23 -18.00
CA LEU A 125 12.50 -8.33 -19.20
C LEU A 125 12.13 -6.91 -19.67
N ASP A 126 12.93 -6.34 -20.57
CA ASP A 126 12.66 -5.06 -21.23
C ASP A 126 11.58 -5.18 -22.33
N ASP A 127 10.70 -4.17 -22.39
CA ASP A 127 9.78 -3.83 -23.48
C ASP A 127 8.71 -4.85 -23.95
N TYR A 128 7.65 -5.01 -23.15
CA TYR A 128 6.22 -4.90 -23.50
C TYR A 128 5.44 -5.39 -22.27
N PHE A 129 4.45 -4.63 -21.80
CA PHE A 129 3.65 -4.94 -20.59
C PHE A 129 3.16 -6.41 -20.50
N THR A 130 3.01 -7.11 -21.63
CA THR A 130 2.54 -8.49 -21.74
C THR A 130 3.56 -9.57 -21.35
N THR A 131 4.87 -9.34 -21.47
CA THR A 131 5.89 -10.37 -21.24
C THR A 131 6.26 -10.50 -19.76
N ARG A 132 6.43 -9.35 -19.08
CA ARG A 132 6.72 -9.30 -17.64
C ARG A 132 5.52 -9.78 -16.81
N ASP A 133 4.31 -9.34 -17.15
CA ASP A 133 3.07 -9.79 -16.51
C ASP A 133 2.89 -11.32 -16.62
N ARG A 134 3.15 -11.88 -17.81
CA ARG A 134 3.13 -13.34 -18.03
C ARG A 134 4.17 -14.06 -17.19
N CYS A 135 5.42 -13.57 -17.15
CA CYS A 135 6.49 -14.15 -16.33
C CYS A 135 6.09 -14.21 -14.85
N VAL A 136 5.60 -13.09 -14.30
CA VAL A 136 5.20 -12.98 -12.90
C VAL A 136 4.04 -13.93 -12.59
N LYS A 137 2.99 -13.93 -13.42
CA LYS A 137 1.83 -14.81 -13.25
C LYS A 137 2.21 -16.29 -13.30
N GLN A 138 3.04 -16.69 -14.26
CA GLN A 138 3.48 -18.09 -14.39
C GLN A 138 4.34 -18.54 -13.19
N ARG A 139 5.28 -17.69 -12.75
CA ARG A 139 6.14 -17.99 -11.61
C ARG A 139 5.34 -18.10 -10.32
N ALA A 140 4.47 -17.13 -10.04
CA ALA A 140 3.63 -17.14 -8.85
C ALA A 140 2.68 -18.35 -8.83
N ALA A 141 2.02 -18.66 -9.96
CA ALA A 141 1.17 -19.84 -10.05
C ALA A 141 1.94 -21.15 -9.80
N GLY A 142 3.17 -21.25 -10.32
CA GLY A 142 4.09 -22.34 -10.06
C GLY A 142 4.37 -22.54 -8.57
N SER A 143 4.84 -21.50 -7.87
CA SER A 143 5.13 -21.58 -6.43
C SER A 143 3.91 -22.00 -5.60
N ILE A 144 2.74 -21.41 -5.86
CA ILE A 144 1.49 -21.72 -5.13
C ILE A 144 1.09 -23.19 -5.31
N SER A 145 1.28 -23.75 -6.52
CA SER A 145 0.96 -25.15 -6.80
C SER A 145 1.85 -26.14 -6.04
N VAL A 146 3.11 -25.78 -5.79
CA VAL A 146 4.07 -26.61 -5.05
C VAL A 146 3.75 -26.59 -3.56
N ILE A 147 3.43 -25.42 -2.99
CA ILE A 147 3.12 -25.25 -1.56
C ILE A 147 1.85 -26.03 -1.17
N ARG A 148 0.82 -26.04 -2.03
CA ARG A 148 -0.42 -26.81 -1.79
C ARG A 148 -0.25 -28.33 -1.87
N GLY A 149 0.88 -28.82 -2.37
CA GLY A 149 1.25 -30.24 -2.31
C GLY A 149 1.64 -30.72 -0.90
N MET A 150 1.89 -29.81 0.05
CA MET A 150 2.41 -30.13 1.39
C MET A 150 1.39 -29.96 2.53
N SER A 151 0.21 -29.36 2.27
CA SER A 151 -0.83 -29.16 3.29
C SER A 151 -2.04 -30.07 3.09
N ARG A 152 -1.88 -31.37 3.40
CA ARG A 152 -2.99 -32.24 3.79
C ARG A 152 -2.75 -32.79 5.19
N ALA A 153 -3.14 -32.03 6.21
CA ALA A 153 -3.76 -32.52 7.43
C ALA A 153 -4.01 -31.36 8.41
N ARG A 154 -5.21 -31.37 9.01
CA ARG A 154 -5.72 -30.52 10.11
C ARG A 154 -6.29 -29.15 9.70
N ALA A 155 -7.53 -29.21 9.23
CA ALA A 155 -8.51 -28.16 9.48
C ALA A 155 -9.45 -28.64 10.60
N THR A 156 -9.57 -27.85 11.66
CA THR A 156 -10.78 -27.80 12.50
C THR A 156 -11.15 -26.33 12.66
N PRO A 157 -12.43 -25.94 12.45
CA PRO A 157 -12.85 -24.55 12.58
C PRO A 157 -13.12 -24.22 14.05
N LEU A 158 -12.69 -23.04 14.49
CA LEU A 158 -13.18 -22.45 15.74
C LEU A 158 -14.03 -21.21 15.41
N VAL A 159 -15.24 -21.30 15.93
CA VAL A 159 -16.39 -20.39 15.80
C VAL A 159 -16.20 -19.16 16.68
N ASP A 160 -16.88 -18.08 16.24
CA ASP A 160 -17.22 -16.83 16.91
C ASP A 160 -17.02 -16.71 18.42
N ARG A 161 -16.56 -15.52 18.83
CA ARG A 161 -16.99 -14.87 20.06
C ARG A 161 -17.40 -13.43 19.79
N ASP A 162 -18.72 -13.28 19.70
CA ASP A 162 -19.55 -12.33 20.44
C ASP A 162 -18.89 -11.01 20.85
N MET A 163 -19.27 -9.94 20.16
CA MET A 163 -19.18 -8.57 20.67
C MET A 163 -20.62 -8.02 20.65
N SER A 164 -21.20 -7.90 21.83
CA SER A 164 -22.57 -7.41 22.01
C SER A 164 -22.73 -5.98 21.45
N PRO A 165 -23.93 -5.59 20.96
CA PRO A 165 -24.18 -4.23 20.52
C PRO A 165 -24.18 -3.31 21.74
N LEU A 166 -23.31 -2.31 21.76
CA LEU A 166 -23.54 -1.13 22.59
C LEU A 166 -24.71 -0.35 21.98
N GLU A 167 -25.76 -0.17 22.78
CA GLU A 167 -26.98 0.53 22.40
C GLU A 167 -26.72 1.95 21.84
N PRO A 168 -27.57 2.42 20.90
CA PRO A 168 -27.43 3.74 20.28
C PRO A 168 -27.83 4.84 21.28
N GLY A 169 -26.84 5.33 22.02
CA GLY A 169 -26.97 6.57 22.78
C GLY A 169 -27.12 7.78 21.83
N ASN A 170 -28.30 8.38 21.85
CA ASN A 170 -28.70 9.69 21.31
C ASN A 170 -27.52 10.62 20.94
N SER A 171 -27.03 10.53 19.69
CA SER A 171 -25.93 11.35 19.18
C SER A 171 -26.38 12.05 17.90
N GLY A 172 -26.45 13.39 17.94
CA GLY A 172 -26.87 14.19 16.79
C GLY A 172 -25.98 13.98 15.55
N PRO A 173 -26.42 14.44 14.36
CA PRO A 173 -25.78 14.14 13.07
C PRO A 173 -24.28 14.50 13.01
N ILE A 174 -23.86 15.57 13.69
CA ILE A 174 -22.45 15.97 13.80
C ILE A 174 -21.61 14.91 14.55
N ARG A 175 -22.12 14.36 15.66
CA ARG A 175 -21.39 13.38 16.48
C ARG A 175 -21.30 12.01 15.79
N ALA A 176 -22.34 11.60 15.07
CA ALA A 176 -22.29 10.43 14.20
C ALA A 176 -21.23 10.62 13.10
N CYS A 177 -21.20 11.80 12.46
CA CYS A 177 -20.17 12.12 11.47
C CYS A 177 -18.75 12.06 12.03
N GLN A 178 -18.52 12.66 13.21
CA GLN A 178 -17.21 12.60 13.88
C GLN A 178 -16.76 11.16 14.16
N THR A 179 -17.69 10.28 14.55
CA THR A 179 -17.41 8.85 14.72
C THR A 179 -16.90 8.22 13.43
N HIS A 180 -17.57 8.47 12.31
CA HIS A 180 -17.13 7.98 10.99
C HIS A 180 -15.78 8.58 10.54
N MET A 181 -15.52 9.86 10.84
CA MET A 181 -14.22 10.48 10.56
C MET A 181 -13.10 9.81 11.37
N ILE A 182 -13.31 9.55 12.65
CA ILE A 182 -12.35 8.82 13.51
C ILE A 182 -12.15 7.39 12.98
N GLN A 183 -13.23 6.72 12.58
CA GLN A 183 -13.17 5.40 11.96
C GLN A 183 -12.31 5.43 10.69
N ALA A 184 -12.51 6.41 9.80
CA ALA A 184 -11.71 6.56 8.59
C ALA A 184 -10.23 6.81 8.92
N LEU A 185 -9.92 7.70 9.87
CA LEU A 185 -8.53 7.98 10.30
C LEU A 185 -7.81 6.76 10.87
N THR A 186 -8.54 5.84 11.51
CA THR A 186 -7.95 4.68 12.20
C THR A 186 -7.94 3.42 11.35
N GLN A 187 -8.95 3.24 10.49
CA GLN A 187 -9.20 1.98 9.77
C GLN A 187 -9.00 2.09 8.26
N SER A 188 -9.21 3.26 7.63
CA SER A 188 -9.07 3.39 6.18
C SER A 188 -7.60 3.46 5.76
N PRO A 189 -7.09 2.52 4.95
CA PRO A 189 -5.72 2.59 4.45
C PRO A 189 -5.50 3.84 3.58
N ARG A 190 -6.53 4.26 2.84
CA ARG A 190 -6.52 5.47 1.99
C ARG A 190 -6.33 6.74 2.81
N VAL A 191 -7.15 6.94 3.83
CA VAL A 191 -7.07 8.15 4.68
C VAL A 191 -5.77 8.15 5.46
N ARG A 192 -5.35 6.99 5.99
CA ARG A 192 -4.08 6.86 6.72
C ARG A 192 -2.87 7.15 5.82
N PHE A 193 -2.90 6.73 4.56
CA PHE A 193 -1.90 7.12 3.56
C PHE A 193 -1.77 8.62 3.44
N LEU A 194 -2.89 9.32 3.21
CA LEU A 194 -2.89 10.77 3.02
C LEU A 194 -2.39 11.52 4.26
N VAL A 195 -2.83 11.11 5.45
CA VAL A 195 -2.35 11.67 6.72
C VAL A 195 -0.83 11.50 6.86
N HIS A 196 -0.30 10.34 6.45
CA HIS A 196 1.13 10.09 6.52
C HIS A 196 1.92 10.83 5.43
N ALA A 197 1.34 11.00 4.24
CA ALA A 197 1.92 11.77 3.15
C ALA A 197 2.07 13.25 3.54
N LEU A 198 1.04 13.80 4.20
CA LEU A 198 1.05 15.12 4.80
C LEU A 198 2.15 15.29 5.85
N GLN A 199 2.30 14.30 6.74
CA GLN A 199 3.38 14.29 7.72
C GLN A 199 4.77 14.28 7.07
N LEU A 200 4.94 13.55 5.97
CA LEU A 200 6.18 13.47 5.20
C LEU A 200 6.50 14.73 4.40
N ALA A 201 5.45 15.43 3.94
CA ALA A 201 5.54 16.70 3.26
C ALA A 201 5.89 17.87 4.20
N GLY A 202 5.77 17.68 5.51
CA GLY A 202 6.04 18.72 6.52
C GLY A 202 4.79 19.42 7.05
N CYS A 203 3.59 18.93 6.71
CA CYS A 203 2.31 19.47 7.18
C CYS A 203 1.57 18.43 8.04
N PRO A 204 2.02 18.13 9.27
CA PRO A 204 1.40 17.10 10.09
C PRO A 204 -0.05 17.42 10.44
N LEU A 205 -0.95 16.47 10.17
CA LEU A 205 -2.36 16.61 10.49
C LEU A 205 -2.66 16.22 11.93
N SER A 206 -3.10 17.19 12.73
CA SER A 206 -3.79 16.96 14.02
C SER A 206 -5.30 16.93 13.81
N ALA A 207 -5.95 15.81 14.13
CA ALA A 207 -7.40 15.65 13.98
C ALA A 207 -8.19 16.70 14.77
N ALA A 208 -7.79 17.00 16.00
CA ALA A 208 -8.48 17.96 16.87
C ALA A 208 -8.37 19.43 16.38
N ARG A 209 -7.37 19.75 15.56
CA ARG A 209 -7.15 21.11 15.03
C ARG A 209 -7.69 21.27 13.61
N HIS A 210 -7.39 20.29 12.75
CA HIS A 210 -7.59 20.44 11.32
C HIS A 210 -8.86 19.75 10.82
N LEU A 211 -9.55 18.94 11.61
CA LEU A 211 -10.75 18.25 11.15
C LEU A 211 -11.99 18.75 11.91
N ALA A 212 -13.03 19.10 11.16
CA ALA A 212 -14.31 19.53 11.70
C ALA A 212 -15.47 18.81 11.00
N ALA A 213 -16.54 18.57 11.75
CA ALA A 213 -17.82 18.14 11.19
C ALA A 213 -18.84 19.27 11.43
N GLU A 214 -19.45 19.77 10.35
CA GLU A 214 -20.33 20.94 10.40
C GLU A 214 -21.61 20.72 9.61
N THR A 215 -22.66 21.47 9.90
CA THR A 215 -23.85 21.49 9.04
C THR A 215 -23.62 22.46 7.89
N CYS A 216 -23.61 21.96 6.66
CA CYS A 216 -23.32 22.74 5.47
C CYS A 216 -24.57 23.08 4.67
N PRO A 217 -24.52 24.12 3.80
CA PRO A 217 -25.53 24.33 2.77
C PRO A 217 -25.64 23.14 1.81
N PRO A 218 -26.82 22.95 1.16
CA PRO A 218 -27.01 21.89 0.18
C PRO A 218 -26.01 21.94 -0.97
N GLY A 219 -25.52 20.78 -1.41
CA GLY A 219 -24.59 20.67 -2.55
C GLY A 219 -23.10 20.64 -2.18
N LEU A 220 -22.76 20.80 -0.89
CA LEU A 220 -21.41 20.62 -0.35
C LEU A 220 -21.34 19.35 0.48
N ALA A 221 -20.35 18.51 0.20
CA ALA A 221 -20.05 17.30 0.96
C ALA A 221 -18.93 17.50 1.99
N GLY A 222 -18.00 18.39 1.68
CA GLY A 222 -16.91 18.83 2.53
C GLY A 222 -16.25 20.06 1.93
N GLY A 223 -15.16 20.47 2.54
CA GLY A 223 -14.31 21.52 2.00
C GLY A 223 -12.99 21.63 2.77
N TYR A 224 -11.97 22.15 2.08
CA TYR A 224 -10.70 22.54 2.68
C TYR A 224 -10.58 24.07 2.69
N ASP A 225 -10.35 24.64 3.87
CA ASP A 225 -10.06 26.05 4.06
C ASP A 225 -8.54 26.30 4.14
N PRO A 226 -7.92 26.96 3.14
CA PRO A 226 -6.49 27.25 3.14
C PRO A 226 -6.09 28.30 4.20
N LEU A 227 -7.01 29.13 4.72
CA LEU A 227 -6.66 30.15 5.71
C LEU A 227 -6.50 29.56 7.11
N THR A 228 -7.39 28.64 7.48
CA THR A 228 -7.37 27.98 8.80
C THR A 228 -6.70 26.60 8.76
N HIS A 229 -6.39 26.11 7.56
CA HIS A 229 -5.94 24.75 7.28
C HIS A 229 -6.90 23.67 7.81
N GLN A 230 -8.21 23.94 7.78
CA GLN A 230 -9.23 23.01 8.24
C GLN A 230 -9.88 22.25 7.08
N VAL A 231 -10.07 20.95 7.29
CA VAL A 231 -10.90 20.07 6.48
C VAL A 231 -12.23 19.90 7.20
N VAL A 232 -13.30 20.31 6.53
CA VAL A 232 -14.67 20.23 7.00
C VAL A 232 -15.35 19.08 6.28
N VAL A 233 -16.03 18.20 7.02
CA VAL A 233 -16.94 17.20 6.48
C VAL A 233 -18.36 17.61 6.85
N CYS A 234 -19.25 17.70 5.86
CA CYS A 234 -20.61 18.16 6.07
C CYS A 234 -21.45 17.05 6.73
N ALA A 235 -21.90 17.28 7.96
CA ALA A 235 -22.66 16.33 8.78
C ALA A 235 -23.94 15.83 8.10
N ASN A 236 -24.57 16.68 7.27
CA ASN A 236 -25.71 16.32 6.42
C ASN A 236 -25.38 15.32 5.30
N GLU A 237 -24.09 15.08 5.03
CA GLU A 237 -23.59 14.17 4.01
C GLU A 237 -22.89 12.94 4.60
N CYS A 238 -22.88 12.78 5.93
CA CYS A 238 -22.23 11.66 6.63
C CYS A 238 -23.17 10.46 6.78
N THR A 239 -23.77 10.02 5.67
CA THR A 239 -24.80 8.96 5.69
C THR A 239 -24.24 7.55 5.89
N THR A 240 -23.00 7.28 5.45
CA THR A 240 -22.32 6.01 5.65
C THR A 240 -20.83 6.22 5.95
N PRO A 241 -20.16 5.27 6.64
CA PRO A 241 -18.71 5.33 6.86
C PRO A 241 -17.90 5.48 5.56
N GLU A 242 -18.29 4.79 4.49
CA GLU A 242 -17.60 4.80 3.20
C GLU A 242 -17.75 6.16 2.50
N ARG A 243 -18.90 6.81 2.65
CA ARG A 243 -19.12 8.16 2.12
C ARG A 243 -18.24 9.17 2.85
N VAL A 244 -18.18 9.10 4.18
CA VAL A 244 -17.30 9.96 4.99
C VAL A 244 -15.82 9.71 4.67
N GLU A 245 -15.42 8.45 4.49
CA GLU A 245 -14.08 8.06 4.05
C GLU A 245 -13.73 8.73 2.70
N ALA A 246 -14.63 8.68 1.72
CA ALA A 246 -14.42 9.27 0.41
C ALA A 246 -14.35 10.80 0.46
N ILE A 247 -15.22 11.47 1.22
CA ILE A 247 -15.19 12.93 1.40
C ILE A 247 -13.89 13.33 2.10
N LEU A 248 -13.56 12.70 3.23
CA LEU A 248 -12.35 13.03 3.97
C LEU A 248 -11.10 12.82 3.11
N ALA A 249 -11.01 11.73 2.35
CA ALA A 249 -9.88 11.49 1.46
C ALA A 249 -9.80 12.52 0.31
N HIS A 250 -10.94 13.00 -0.20
CA HIS A 250 -11.00 14.09 -1.17
C HIS A 250 -10.41 15.38 -0.61
N GLU A 251 -10.89 15.83 0.56
CA GLU A 251 -10.44 17.08 1.17
C GLU A 251 -8.97 17.02 1.61
N LEU A 252 -8.48 15.84 2.00
CA LEU A 252 -7.07 15.64 2.31
C LEU A 252 -6.16 15.80 1.09
N ILE A 253 -6.65 15.58 -0.14
CA ILE A 253 -5.89 15.91 -1.37
C ILE A 253 -5.73 17.42 -1.49
N HIS A 254 -6.77 18.22 -1.24
CA HIS A 254 -6.67 19.67 -1.26
C HIS A 254 -5.67 20.19 -0.22
N LEU A 255 -5.72 19.67 1.00
CA LEU A 255 -4.74 20.00 2.04
C LEU A 255 -3.32 19.59 1.64
N TYR A 256 -3.14 18.40 1.05
CA TYR A 256 -1.82 17.95 0.58
C TYR A 256 -1.31 18.85 -0.54
N ASP A 257 -2.15 19.18 -1.51
CA ASP A 257 -1.79 20.01 -2.64
C ASP A 257 -1.39 21.43 -2.21
N HIS A 258 -2.16 22.04 -1.31
CA HIS A 258 -1.81 23.33 -0.74
C HIS A 258 -0.45 23.27 -0.02
N CYS A 259 -0.22 22.22 0.78
CA CYS A 259 1.04 22.01 1.51
C CYS A 259 2.28 21.88 0.59
N VAL A 260 2.20 21.10 -0.49
CA VAL A 260 3.40 20.77 -1.29
C VAL A 260 3.56 21.59 -2.56
N ARG A 261 2.53 22.27 -3.04
CA ARG A 261 2.54 23.01 -4.32
C ARG A 261 2.24 24.50 -4.17
N ASP A 262 2.06 25.00 -2.95
CA ASP A 262 1.77 26.42 -2.68
C ASP A 262 0.60 26.94 -3.55
N LEU A 263 -0.48 26.15 -3.59
CA LEU A 263 -1.61 26.47 -4.45
C LEU A 263 -2.38 27.69 -3.92
N ASP A 264 -2.41 28.76 -4.73
CA ASP A 264 -3.39 29.84 -4.60
C ASP A 264 -4.79 29.38 -5.04
N LEU A 265 -5.61 28.92 -4.09
CA LEU A 265 -6.98 28.47 -4.34
C LEU A 265 -7.94 29.60 -4.75
N MET A 266 -7.52 30.87 -4.78
CA MET A 266 -8.30 31.97 -5.39
C MET A 266 -8.14 32.02 -6.91
N ARG A 267 -7.10 31.38 -7.46
CA ARG A 267 -6.94 31.22 -8.91
C ARG A 267 -7.75 30.02 -9.39
N ASN A 268 -8.53 30.25 -10.45
CA ASN A 268 -9.41 29.23 -11.01
C ASN A 268 -8.64 28.02 -11.55
N GLU A 269 -7.45 28.23 -12.12
CA GLU A 269 -6.60 27.15 -12.62
C GLU A 269 -6.09 26.25 -11.50
N HIS A 270 -5.70 26.82 -10.36
CA HIS A 270 -5.20 26.05 -9.21
C HIS A 270 -6.33 25.28 -8.54
N LEU A 271 -7.49 25.94 -8.33
CA LEU A 271 -8.69 25.30 -7.83
C LEU A 271 -9.10 24.14 -8.76
N ALA A 272 -9.15 24.37 -10.07
CA ALA A 272 -9.47 23.33 -11.03
C ALA A 272 -8.48 22.16 -10.99
N CYS A 273 -7.19 22.44 -10.84
CA CYS A 273 -6.16 21.42 -10.79
C CYS A 273 -6.31 20.49 -9.59
N THR A 274 -6.54 21.05 -8.39
CA THR A 274 -6.69 20.23 -7.18
C THR A 274 -8.02 19.46 -7.19
N GLU A 275 -9.08 20.02 -7.75
CA GLU A 275 -10.37 19.32 -7.98
C GLU A 275 -10.25 18.15 -8.97
N ILE A 276 -9.48 18.34 -10.05
CA ILE A 276 -9.15 17.26 -11.00
C ILE A 276 -8.42 16.14 -10.27
N ARG A 277 -7.42 16.47 -9.45
CA ARG A 277 -6.63 15.47 -8.71
C ARG A 277 -7.46 14.74 -7.67
N ALA A 278 -8.26 15.44 -6.88
CA ALA A 278 -9.15 14.83 -5.90
C ALA A 278 -10.18 13.89 -6.57
N ALA A 279 -10.82 14.33 -7.66
CA ALA A 279 -11.75 13.49 -8.41
C ALA A 279 -11.07 12.26 -9.04
N ASN A 280 -9.88 12.45 -9.63
CA ASN A 280 -9.10 11.40 -10.28
C ASN A 280 -8.59 10.34 -9.28
N LEU A 281 -8.03 10.80 -8.16
CA LEU A 281 -7.37 9.95 -7.19
C LEU A 281 -8.32 9.28 -6.21
N ILE A 282 -9.55 9.79 -6.01
CA ILE A 282 -10.47 9.30 -4.97
C ILE A 282 -11.79 8.75 -5.54
N HIS A 283 -12.42 9.45 -6.49
CA HIS A 283 -13.81 9.19 -6.86
C HIS A 283 -13.98 8.45 -8.20
N CYS A 284 -13.05 8.62 -9.13
CA CYS A 284 -13.12 8.05 -10.48
C CYS A 284 -12.15 6.86 -10.67
N GLN A 285 -11.70 6.24 -9.57
CA GLN A 285 -10.74 5.13 -9.57
C GLN A 285 -11.28 3.86 -10.26
N SER A 286 -12.53 3.47 -10.01
CA SER A 286 -13.06 2.13 -10.38
C SER A 286 -13.91 2.12 -11.66
N LEU A 287 -13.76 3.11 -12.55
CA LEU A 287 -14.45 3.12 -13.84
C LEU A 287 -13.65 2.30 -14.85
N ASP A 288 -14.34 1.44 -15.62
CA ASP A 288 -13.75 0.59 -16.66
C ASP A 288 -12.75 1.36 -17.53
N ASP A 289 -11.66 0.66 -17.86
CA ASP A 289 -10.38 1.14 -18.43
C ASP A 289 -10.46 1.87 -19.79
N TYR A 290 -11.66 2.21 -20.26
CA TYR A 290 -11.82 3.18 -21.34
C TYR A 290 -11.48 4.58 -20.81
N PHE A 291 -10.28 5.07 -21.17
CA PHE A 291 -9.78 6.42 -20.91
C PHE A 291 -10.86 7.51 -21.00
N THR A 292 -11.75 7.42 -21.99
CA THR A 292 -12.85 8.36 -22.24
C THR A 292 -13.90 8.41 -21.12
N THR A 293 -14.14 7.30 -20.42
CA THR A 293 -15.13 7.18 -19.34
C THR A 293 -14.60 7.81 -18.05
N ARG A 294 -13.33 7.56 -17.73
CA ARG A 294 -12.67 8.11 -16.55
C ARG A 294 -12.44 9.60 -16.66
N ASP A 295 -11.92 10.07 -17.80
CA ASP A 295 -11.69 11.50 -18.01
C ASP A 295 -13.00 12.28 -17.93
N ARG A 296 -14.07 11.74 -18.51
CA ARG A 296 -15.41 12.32 -18.39
C ARG A 296 -15.87 12.40 -16.93
N CYS A 297 -15.67 11.35 -16.14
CA CYS A 297 -15.99 11.36 -14.70
C CYS A 297 -15.22 12.46 -13.96
N VAL A 298 -13.91 12.54 -14.17
CA VAL A 298 -13.04 13.51 -13.50
C VAL A 298 -13.45 14.93 -13.88
N LYS A 299 -13.65 15.20 -15.18
CA LYS A 299 -14.08 16.51 -15.69
C LYS A 299 -15.44 16.93 -15.12
N GLN A 300 -16.42 16.03 -15.11
CA GLN A 300 -17.76 16.32 -14.60
C GLN A 300 -17.79 16.60 -13.10
N ARG A 301 -17.00 15.86 -12.32
CA ARG A 301 -16.88 16.08 -10.87
C ARG A 301 -16.17 17.39 -10.56
N ALA A 302 -14.99 17.62 -11.15
CA ALA A 302 -14.23 18.86 -10.93
C ALA A 302 -15.04 20.10 -11.34
N ALA A 303 -15.70 20.08 -12.51
CA ALA A 303 -16.56 21.19 -12.92
C ALA A 303 -17.76 21.38 -11.99
N GLY A 304 -18.28 20.29 -11.39
CA GLY A 304 -19.31 20.34 -10.36
C GLY A 304 -18.85 21.06 -9.10
N SER A 305 -17.70 20.69 -8.54
CA SER A 305 -17.15 21.32 -7.34
C SER A 305 -16.87 22.81 -7.57
N ILE A 306 -16.20 23.15 -8.67
CA ILE A 306 -15.90 24.56 -9.01
C ILE A 306 -17.20 25.37 -9.16
N SER A 307 -18.23 24.80 -9.77
CA SER A 307 -19.53 25.45 -9.90
C SER A 307 -20.13 25.85 -8.55
N VAL A 308 -20.06 24.95 -7.57
CA VAL A 308 -20.57 25.21 -6.22
C VAL A 308 -19.68 26.22 -5.50
N ILE A 309 -18.37 26.00 -5.48
CA ILE A 309 -17.39 26.83 -4.77
C ILE A 309 -17.36 28.28 -5.29
N ARG A 310 -17.47 28.48 -6.61
CA ARG A 310 -17.40 29.80 -7.26
C ARG A 310 -18.77 30.40 -7.56
N GLY A 311 -19.86 29.72 -7.25
CA GLY A 311 -21.21 30.17 -7.59
C GLY A 311 -21.41 30.40 -9.09
N MET A 312 -20.77 29.58 -9.94
CA MET A 312 -20.81 29.73 -11.39
C MET A 312 -21.47 28.55 -12.08
N SER A 313 -22.03 28.76 -13.27
CA SER A 313 -22.66 27.68 -14.04
C SER A 313 -21.65 26.63 -14.48
N ARG A 314 -22.08 25.37 -14.61
CA ARG A 314 -21.21 24.27 -15.10
C ARG A 314 -20.62 24.58 -16.47
N ALA A 315 -21.37 25.24 -17.35
CA ALA A 315 -20.88 25.66 -18.67
C ALA A 315 -19.68 26.61 -18.58
N ARG A 316 -19.59 27.43 -17.52
CA ARG A 316 -18.43 28.30 -17.25
C ARG A 316 -17.29 27.57 -16.53
N ALA A 317 -17.59 26.56 -15.73
CA ALA A 317 -16.60 25.76 -15.00
C ALA A 317 -15.86 24.76 -15.92
N THR A 318 -16.56 24.10 -16.84
CA THR A 318 -15.98 23.11 -17.77
C THR A 318 -14.72 23.60 -18.50
N PRO A 319 -14.69 24.78 -19.16
CA PRO A 319 -13.49 25.23 -19.86
C PRO A 319 -12.30 25.54 -18.94
N LEU A 320 -12.55 25.84 -17.65
CA LEU A 320 -11.47 26.01 -16.65
C LEU A 320 -10.81 24.67 -16.35
N VAL A 321 -11.62 23.61 -16.20
CA VAL A 321 -11.16 22.23 -16.01
C VAL A 321 -10.41 21.74 -17.24
N ASP A 322 -10.98 21.88 -18.44
CA ASP A 322 -10.37 21.41 -19.69
C ASP A 322 -8.99 22.02 -19.94
N ARG A 323 -8.79 23.30 -19.58
CA ARG A 323 -7.52 24.01 -19.77
C ARG A 323 -6.35 23.37 -19.04
N VAL A 324 -6.58 22.83 -17.84
CA VAL A 324 -5.52 22.28 -16.96
C VAL A 324 -5.57 20.75 -16.86
N PHE A 325 -6.57 20.12 -17.48
CA PHE A 325 -6.87 18.69 -17.31
C PHE A 325 -5.67 17.79 -17.61
N ASP A 326 -5.01 17.97 -18.75
CA ASP A 326 -3.93 17.09 -19.20
C ASP A 326 -2.71 17.11 -18.27
N GLN A 327 -2.44 18.27 -17.66
CA GLN A 327 -1.35 18.41 -16.70
C GLN A 327 -1.74 17.80 -15.35
N CYS A 328 -2.90 18.17 -14.82
CA CYS A 328 -3.31 17.83 -13.47
C CYS A 328 -3.75 16.37 -13.32
N SER A 329 -4.34 15.76 -14.36
CA SER A 329 -4.76 14.35 -14.34
C SER A 329 -3.60 13.35 -14.36
N LYS A 330 -2.42 13.78 -14.84
CA LYS A 330 -1.19 12.97 -14.88
C LYS A 330 -0.40 13.03 -13.58
N ASP A 331 -0.67 14.01 -12.73
CA ASP A 331 -0.04 14.13 -11.42
C ASP A 331 -0.73 13.20 -10.42
N LEU A 332 -0.07 12.09 -10.11
CA LEU A 332 -0.59 11.01 -9.27
C LEU A 332 -0.09 11.06 -7.83
N GLU A 333 0.69 12.08 -7.46
CA GLU A 333 1.13 12.25 -6.08
C GLU A 333 -0.07 12.53 -5.15
N PRO A 334 -0.03 12.11 -3.87
CA PRO A 334 1.07 11.37 -3.25
C PRO A 334 1.10 9.87 -3.58
N PHE A 335 0.04 9.33 -4.18
CA PHE A 335 -0.11 7.89 -4.40
C PHE A 335 0.90 7.30 -5.41
N GLY A 336 1.39 8.11 -6.36
CA GLY A 336 2.27 7.70 -7.45
C GLY A 336 1.60 6.80 -8.50
N ARG A 337 0.34 6.41 -8.28
CA ARG A 337 -0.50 5.57 -9.13
C ARG A 337 -1.98 5.83 -8.81
N ILE A 338 -2.88 5.47 -9.71
CA ILE A 338 -4.33 5.45 -9.42
C ILE A 338 -4.63 4.18 -8.61
N PRO A 339 -5.17 4.27 -7.40
CA PRO A 339 -5.49 3.09 -6.62
C PRO A 339 -6.86 2.53 -7.03
N PHE A 340 -6.88 1.56 -7.93
CA PHE A 340 -8.11 0.97 -8.48
C PHE A 340 -8.92 0.12 -7.47
N HIS A 341 -8.26 -0.39 -6.43
CA HIS A 341 -8.84 -1.27 -5.40
C HIS A 341 -8.36 -0.89 -4.00
N ARG A 342 -9.17 -1.20 -2.95
CA ARG A 342 -8.81 -0.98 -1.54
C ARG A 342 -7.48 -1.64 -1.16
N GLU A 343 -7.14 -2.77 -1.77
CA GLU A 343 -5.86 -3.45 -1.58
C GLU A 343 -4.67 -2.61 -2.10
N CYS A 344 -4.82 -1.92 -3.24
CA CYS A 344 -3.80 -1.04 -3.78
C CYS A 344 -3.51 0.16 -2.86
N GLU A 345 -4.52 0.61 -2.11
CA GLU A 345 -4.42 1.70 -1.13
C GLU A 345 -3.70 1.23 0.14
N ALA A 346 -3.99 0.02 0.61
CA ALA A 346 -3.25 -0.60 1.70
C ALA A 346 -1.78 -0.84 1.35
N LEU A 347 -1.49 -1.22 0.10
CA LEU A 347 -0.13 -1.33 -0.41
C LEU A 347 0.57 0.04 -0.44
N ALA A 348 -0.08 1.07 -0.97
CA ALA A 348 0.49 2.43 -1.01
C ALA A 348 0.79 2.95 0.41
N TYR A 349 -0.11 2.73 1.37
CA TYR A 349 0.12 3.05 2.78
C TYR A 349 1.32 2.33 3.38
N SER A 350 1.46 1.05 3.09
CA SER A 350 2.60 0.27 3.57
C SER A 350 3.93 0.81 3.02
N ASP A 351 3.99 1.09 1.72
CA ASP A 351 5.19 1.61 1.05
C ASP A 351 5.60 2.99 1.63
N LEU A 352 4.62 3.87 1.86
CA LEU A 352 4.87 5.22 2.38
C LEU A 352 5.37 5.20 3.84
N ARG A 353 4.84 4.30 4.68
CA ARG A 353 5.32 4.13 6.06
C ARG A 353 6.79 3.73 6.12
N LEU A 354 7.22 2.89 5.19
CA LEU A 354 8.62 2.46 5.09
C LEU A 354 9.53 3.63 4.72
N LEU A 355 9.11 4.45 3.75
CA LEU A 355 9.84 5.65 3.33
C LEU A 355 9.98 6.68 4.46
N HIS A 356 8.96 6.84 5.30
CA HIS A 356 9.03 7.71 6.48
C HIS A 356 9.98 7.21 7.55
N ARG A 357 9.99 5.90 7.84
CA ARG A 357 10.97 5.32 8.76
C ARG A 357 12.39 5.56 8.24
N TRP A 358 12.63 5.36 6.95
CA TRP A 358 13.92 5.60 6.30
C TRP A 358 14.40 7.05 6.45
N ARG A 359 13.55 8.05 6.15
CA ARG A 359 13.90 9.47 6.30
C ARG A 359 14.28 9.87 7.74
N LYS A 360 13.73 9.19 8.75
CA LYS A 360 14.06 9.43 10.17
C LYS A 360 15.41 8.87 10.61
N MET A 361 16.02 7.98 9.83
CA MET A 361 17.31 7.36 10.17
C MET A 361 18.51 8.00 9.47
N ILE A 362 18.26 8.83 8.47
CA ILE A 362 19.28 9.53 7.67
C ILE A 362 19.46 10.99 8.12
N LYS A 363 18.48 11.53 8.85
CA LYS A 363 18.64 12.73 9.67
C LYS A 363 19.12 12.31 11.05
#